data_AF-A0A924FWS8-F1
#
_entry.id   AF-A0A924FWS8-F1
#
_cell.length_a   1.000
_cell.length_b   1.000
_cell.length_c   1.000
_cell.angle_alpha   90.00
_cell.angle_beta   90.00
_cell.angle_gamma   90.00
#
_symmetry.space_group_name_H-M   'P 1'
#
loop_
_entity.id
_entity.type
_entity.pdbx_description
1 polymer ?
#
loop_
_entity_poly.entity_id
_entity_poly.type
_entity_poly.pdbx_seq_one_letter_code
_entity_poly.pdbx_strand_id
1 'polypeptide(L)'
;MTKKDKAFWPTTHALDAAADQAARAIPPVWPLASSVAVNPYLGQASETLAMVGARLERISGQPVTMPRSWYQQKIASGTINDADLADALAIAPGGRRPANVAALKAAAQVVPPARRAVPTIADLAAAASGIDWPGLIAERFGAWAGGYFDEGQALWAAPRGYGAYAAWRAVATHDLTPEIIGLSGFAAHVSQAPERAADALADAVQQLGLPAAASETYFHQMLMSLSGWSQYARYLLWQAELVGKSDATITDFLSIRLVWETALYNRYAAQIADAWRDAVTVHAAPLAPDADHVVNAILQEAADRAAQRGLAQILSASETNVLTARPALQAAFCIDVRSEVYRRALEAVNPTIQTLGFAGFFGLTASHRRFASDVHELRLPVLLNPGLTTTSGGPADAANDQSSRYKARATRAWG
;
A
#
# COMPACT_ATOMS: atom_id res chain seq x y z
N MET A 1 -42.84 -19.78 -1.72
CA MET A 1 -42.63 -20.52 -2.97
C MET A 1 -41.55 -19.84 -3.81
N THR A 2 -40.32 -20.31 -3.62
CA THR A 2 -39.15 -20.36 -4.54
C THR A 2 -38.83 -19.15 -5.43
N LYS A 3 -38.10 -18.16 -4.90
CA LYS A 3 -36.94 -17.61 -5.61
C LYS A 3 -35.77 -18.50 -5.21
N LYS A 4 -35.31 -19.35 -6.12
CA LYS A 4 -34.00 -19.99 -5.97
C LYS A 4 -32.98 -18.86 -5.99
N ASP A 5 -32.38 -18.55 -4.84
CA ASP A 5 -31.20 -17.73 -4.74
C ASP A 5 -30.14 -18.33 -5.66
N LYS A 6 -29.91 -17.70 -6.81
CA LYS A 6 -28.68 -17.96 -7.56
C LYS A 6 -27.58 -17.43 -6.66
N ALA A 7 -26.88 -18.32 -5.97
CA ALA A 7 -25.71 -17.94 -5.21
C ALA A 7 -24.76 -17.19 -6.17
N PHE A 8 -24.59 -15.88 -5.93
CA PHE A 8 -23.67 -15.02 -6.68
C PHE A 8 -22.21 -15.50 -6.56
N TRP A 9 -21.96 -16.35 -5.57
CA TRP A 9 -20.68 -16.91 -5.21
C TRP A 9 -20.74 -18.44 -5.11
N PRO A 10 -19.70 -19.15 -5.59
CA PRO A 10 -19.68 -20.59 -5.57
C PRO A 10 -19.59 -21.18 -4.14
N THR A 11 -18.87 -20.53 -3.22
CA THR A 11 -18.77 -20.88 -1.78
C THR A 11 -18.33 -19.68 -0.93
N THR A 12 -18.54 -19.71 0.39
CA THR A 12 -17.98 -18.71 1.34
C THR A 12 -16.45 -18.67 1.28
N HIS A 13 -15.80 -19.83 1.13
CA HIS A 13 -14.35 -19.92 1.00
C HIS A 13 -13.81 -19.16 -0.23
N ALA A 14 -14.57 -19.14 -1.34
CA ALA A 14 -14.18 -18.37 -2.52
C ALA A 14 -14.24 -16.85 -2.27
N LEU A 15 -15.19 -16.39 -1.45
CA LEU A 15 -15.31 -14.99 -1.07
C LEU A 15 -14.17 -14.57 -0.13
N ASP A 16 -13.85 -15.38 0.87
CA ASP A 16 -12.72 -15.14 1.78
C ASP A 16 -11.40 -15.08 0.99
N ALA A 17 -11.20 -15.98 0.02
CA ALA A 17 -10.02 -15.97 -0.85
C ALA A 17 -9.93 -14.69 -1.70
N ALA A 18 -11.06 -14.20 -2.23
CA ALA A 18 -11.09 -12.94 -2.99
C ALA A 18 -10.78 -11.72 -2.10
N ALA A 19 -11.26 -11.71 -0.85
CA ALA A 19 -10.94 -10.68 0.13
C ALA A 19 -9.45 -10.69 0.52
N ASP A 20 -8.86 -11.87 0.76
CA ASP A 20 -7.44 -12.02 1.04
C ASP A 20 -6.57 -11.61 -0.18
N GLN A 21 -6.98 -11.96 -1.40
CA GLN A 21 -6.30 -11.51 -2.61
C GLN A 21 -6.32 -9.98 -2.74
N ALA A 22 -7.46 -9.34 -2.48
CA ALA A 22 -7.57 -7.88 -2.49
C ALA A 22 -6.72 -7.24 -1.37
N ALA A 23 -6.69 -7.84 -0.19
CA ALA A 23 -5.82 -7.41 0.90
C ALA A 23 -4.33 -7.47 0.51
N ARG A 24 -3.90 -8.56 -0.13
CA ARG A 24 -2.52 -8.76 -0.60
C ARG A 24 -2.15 -7.87 -1.78
N ALA A 25 -3.13 -7.36 -2.53
CA ALA A 25 -2.92 -6.39 -3.58
C ALA A 25 -2.48 -5.02 -3.05
N ILE A 26 -2.79 -4.69 -1.79
CA ILE A 26 -2.34 -3.47 -1.13
C ILE A 26 -0.87 -3.64 -0.67
N PRO A 27 0.03 -2.68 -0.95
CA PRO A 27 1.38 -2.69 -0.38
C PRO A 27 1.34 -2.30 1.11
N PRO A 28 2.15 -2.93 1.98
CA PRO A 28 2.26 -2.51 3.38
C PRO A 28 2.91 -1.13 3.51
N VAL A 29 2.56 -0.39 4.57
CA VAL A 29 3.31 0.81 4.99
C VAL A 29 3.72 0.68 6.45
N TRP A 30 5.01 0.89 6.72
CA TRP A 30 5.54 0.85 8.07
C TRP A 30 5.22 2.15 8.82
N PRO A 31 4.98 2.08 10.15
CA PRO A 31 4.74 3.27 10.95
C PRO A 31 5.95 4.21 10.94
N LEU A 32 5.74 5.48 11.29
CA LEU A 32 6.80 6.51 11.26
C LEU A 32 8.05 6.11 12.06
N ALA A 33 7.88 5.36 13.16
CA ALA A 33 8.98 4.86 13.99
C ALA A 33 9.92 3.87 13.26
N SER A 34 9.46 3.24 12.18
CA SER A 34 10.19 2.24 11.40
C SER A 34 9.99 2.39 9.89
N SER A 35 9.77 3.62 9.42
CA SER A 35 9.47 3.92 8.01
C SER A 35 10.57 3.42 7.07
N VAL A 36 10.15 2.74 6.00
CA VAL A 36 11.02 2.24 4.92
C VAL A 36 10.39 2.48 3.56
N ALA A 37 11.23 2.52 2.53
CA ALA A 37 10.75 2.52 1.15
C ALA A 37 10.13 1.17 0.80
N VAL A 38 8.92 1.20 0.24
CA VAL A 38 8.17 0.00 -0.18
C VAL A 38 7.88 0.12 -1.66
N ASN A 39 7.98 -0.99 -2.39
CA ASN A 39 7.52 -1.04 -3.78
C ASN A 39 5.99 -0.75 -3.80
N PRO A 40 5.53 0.35 -4.41
CA PRO A 40 4.10 0.68 -4.46
C PRO A 40 3.28 -0.36 -5.24
N TYR A 41 3.93 -1.19 -6.06
CA TYR A 41 3.31 -2.26 -6.83
C TYR A 41 3.60 -3.65 -6.26
N LEU A 42 3.96 -3.77 -4.97
CA LEU A 42 4.31 -5.05 -4.36
C LEU A 42 3.22 -6.11 -4.54
N GLY A 43 1.95 -5.72 -4.39
CA GLY A 43 0.80 -6.60 -4.59
C GLY A 43 0.54 -7.01 -6.03
N GLN A 44 1.25 -6.42 -6.99
CA GLN A 44 1.19 -6.72 -8.42
C GLN A 44 2.56 -7.12 -8.99
N ALA A 45 3.51 -7.55 -8.15
CA ALA A 45 4.88 -7.83 -8.57
C ALA A 45 5.02 -8.96 -9.62
N SER A 46 3.99 -9.81 -9.76
CA SER A 46 3.92 -10.86 -10.78
C SER A 46 3.28 -10.40 -12.10
N GLU A 47 2.76 -9.18 -12.16
CA GLU A 47 2.08 -8.62 -13.34
C GLU A 47 3.04 -7.77 -14.19
N THR A 48 2.77 -7.68 -15.49
CA THR A 48 3.48 -6.72 -16.36
C THR A 48 3.04 -5.29 -16.04
N LEU A 49 3.92 -4.30 -16.24
CA LEU A 49 3.59 -2.89 -15.98
C LEU A 49 2.33 -2.42 -16.73
N ALA A 50 2.09 -2.90 -17.96
CA ALA A 50 0.88 -2.60 -18.71
C ALA A 50 -0.39 -3.14 -18.02
N MET A 51 -0.33 -4.34 -17.45
CA MET A 51 -1.43 -4.94 -16.68
C MET A 51 -1.68 -4.17 -15.38
N VAL A 52 -0.62 -3.82 -14.65
CA VAL A 52 -0.73 -2.97 -13.46
C VAL A 52 -1.35 -1.62 -13.81
N GLY A 53 -0.96 -1.03 -14.93
CA GLY A 53 -1.58 0.18 -15.46
C GLY A 53 -3.08 0.02 -15.68
N ALA A 54 -3.50 -1.04 -16.36
CA ALA A 54 -4.93 -1.31 -16.62
C ALA A 54 -5.71 -1.51 -15.31
N ARG A 55 -5.09 -2.18 -14.32
CA ARG A 55 -5.67 -2.41 -12.99
C ARG A 55 -5.86 -1.11 -12.23
N LEU A 56 -4.79 -0.33 -12.08
CA LEU A 56 -4.77 0.91 -11.30
C LEU A 56 -5.59 2.01 -11.96
N GLU A 57 -5.63 2.04 -13.30
CA GLU A 57 -6.57 2.86 -14.04
C GLU A 57 -8.02 2.55 -13.63
N ARG A 58 -8.41 1.27 -13.67
CA ARG A 58 -9.78 0.85 -13.36
C ARG A 58 -10.20 1.24 -11.94
N ILE A 59 -9.32 1.09 -10.95
CA ILE A 59 -9.69 1.24 -9.54
C ILE A 59 -9.40 2.62 -8.93
N SER A 60 -8.41 3.36 -9.44
CA SER A 60 -8.01 4.65 -8.86
C SER A 60 -7.77 5.75 -9.89
N GLY A 61 -7.81 5.42 -11.19
CA GLY A 61 -7.50 6.36 -12.27
C GLY A 61 -6.04 6.83 -12.27
N GLN A 62 -5.16 6.19 -11.47
CA GLN A 62 -3.77 6.60 -11.33
C GLN A 62 -2.90 5.97 -12.43
N PRO A 63 -2.04 6.76 -13.10
CA PRO A 63 -1.07 6.22 -14.05
C PRO A 63 0.09 5.52 -13.32
N VAL A 64 0.68 4.53 -13.98
CA VAL A 64 1.88 3.81 -13.48
C VAL A 64 3.18 4.25 -14.15
N THR A 65 3.07 5.22 -15.06
CA THR A 65 4.17 5.75 -15.88
C THR A 65 4.11 7.28 -15.91
N MET A 66 5.19 7.91 -16.35
CA MET A 66 5.20 9.35 -16.61
C MET A 66 4.24 9.73 -17.76
N PRO A 67 3.79 11.00 -17.85
CA PRO A 67 3.05 11.47 -19.01
C PRO A 67 3.86 11.35 -20.31
N ARG A 68 3.19 11.14 -21.45
CA ARG A 68 3.87 10.98 -22.76
C ARG A 68 4.77 12.14 -23.15
N SER A 69 4.41 13.38 -22.78
CA SER A 69 5.25 14.57 -22.99
C SER A 69 6.64 14.45 -22.35
N TRP A 70 6.75 13.77 -21.21
CA TRP A 70 8.04 13.52 -20.55
C TRP A 70 8.92 12.60 -21.39
N TYR A 71 8.38 11.50 -21.91
CA TYR A 71 9.14 10.58 -22.78
C TYR A 71 9.51 11.26 -24.11
N GLN A 72 8.59 12.03 -24.71
CA GLN A 72 8.86 12.81 -25.92
C GLN A 72 10.06 13.72 -25.73
N GLN A 73 10.13 14.45 -24.60
CA GLN A 73 11.26 15.32 -24.30
C GLN A 73 12.57 14.54 -24.20
N LYS A 74 12.56 13.38 -23.55
CA LYS A 74 13.75 12.52 -23.40
C LYS A 74 14.20 11.88 -24.71
N ILE A 75 13.28 11.57 -25.61
CA ILE A 75 13.58 11.10 -26.96
C ILE A 75 14.17 12.25 -27.78
N ALA A 76 13.56 13.44 -27.73
CA ALA A 76 14.03 14.61 -28.46
C ALA A 76 15.42 15.08 -28.01
N SER A 77 15.75 14.97 -26.72
CA SER A 77 17.08 15.29 -26.19
C SER A 77 18.14 14.22 -26.48
N GLY A 78 17.76 13.08 -27.09
CA GLY A 78 18.64 11.94 -27.29
C GLY A 78 19.02 11.20 -26.00
N THR A 79 18.39 11.54 -24.86
CA THR A 79 18.58 10.81 -23.60
C THR A 79 18.10 9.37 -23.76
N ILE A 80 16.90 9.20 -24.31
CA ILE A 80 16.40 7.91 -24.82
C ILE A 80 16.70 7.87 -26.32
N ASN A 81 17.48 6.89 -26.77
CA ASN A 81 17.86 6.74 -28.16
C ASN A 81 17.09 5.59 -28.86
N ASP A 82 17.31 5.42 -30.17
CA ASP A 82 16.60 4.43 -30.98
C ASP A 82 16.94 2.99 -30.59
N ALA A 83 18.15 2.74 -30.06
CA ALA A 83 18.51 1.42 -29.55
C ALA A 83 17.74 1.09 -28.27
N ASP A 84 17.65 2.05 -27.34
CA ASP A 84 16.86 1.90 -26.10
C ASP A 84 15.39 1.58 -26.43
N LEU A 85 14.81 2.27 -27.44
CA LEU A 85 13.45 2.05 -27.93
C LEU A 85 13.29 0.71 -28.66
N ALA A 86 14.25 0.33 -29.50
CA ALA A 86 14.22 -0.92 -30.25
C ALA A 86 14.28 -2.13 -29.30
N ASP A 87 15.17 -2.09 -28.32
CA ASP A 87 15.34 -3.14 -27.32
C ASP A 87 14.10 -3.29 -26.44
N ALA A 88 13.55 -2.17 -25.97
CA ALA A 88 12.29 -2.17 -25.21
C ALA A 88 11.13 -2.75 -26.04
N LEU A 89 11.05 -2.38 -27.32
CA LEU A 89 10.04 -2.90 -28.24
C LEU A 89 10.21 -4.41 -28.45
N ALA A 90 11.44 -4.90 -28.59
CA ALA A 90 11.73 -6.31 -28.87
C ALA A 90 11.20 -7.25 -27.77
N ILE A 91 11.33 -6.87 -26.50
CA ILE A 91 10.89 -7.69 -25.35
C ILE A 91 9.43 -7.48 -24.97
N ALA A 92 8.76 -6.48 -25.52
CA ALA A 92 7.38 -6.18 -25.17
C ALA A 92 6.43 -7.31 -25.60
N PRO A 93 5.47 -7.70 -24.75
CA PRO A 93 4.50 -8.75 -25.07
C PRO A 93 3.74 -8.47 -26.37
N GLY A 94 3.46 -9.53 -27.14
CA GLY A 94 2.65 -9.44 -28.35
C GLY A 94 1.21 -8.99 -28.05
N GLY A 95 0.49 -8.49 -29.06
CA GLY A 95 -0.96 -8.32 -29.00
C GLY A 95 -1.51 -6.90 -29.13
N ARG A 96 -0.73 -5.84 -28.85
CA ARG A 96 -1.06 -4.40 -29.14
C ARG A 96 0.20 -3.53 -29.31
N ARG A 97 1.32 -4.17 -29.63
CA ARG A 97 2.65 -3.55 -29.73
C ARG A 97 2.78 -2.75 -31.04
N PRO A 98 3.36 -1.55 -31.03
CA PRO A 98 3.71 -0.83 -32.26
C PRO A 98 4.60 -1.68 -33.19
N ALA A 99 4.46 -1.51 -34.50
CA ALA A 99 5.15 -2.36 -35.48
C ALA A 99 6.68 -2.17 -35.49
N ASN A 100 7.16 -0.96 -35.17
CA ASN A 100 8.56 -0.58 -35.20
C ASN A 100 8.80 0.68 -34.35
N VAL A 101 10.06 1.09 -34.20
CA VAL A 101 10.47 2.29 -33.44
C VAL A 101 9.80 3.56 -33.96
N ALA A 102 9.61 3.71 -35.27
CA ALA A 102 8.94 4.88 -35.84
C ALA A 102 7.46 4.94 -35.41
N ALA A 103 6.74 3.81 -35.42
CA ALA A 103 5.38 3.71 -34.94
C ALA A 103 5.28 3.96 -33.43
N LEU A 104 6.26 3.49 -32.64
CA LEU A 104 6.32 3.77 -31.20
C LEU A 104 6.53 5.28 -30.93
N LYS A 105 7.45 5.93 -31.65
CA LYS A 105 7.66 7.38 -31.57
C LYS A 105 6.41 8.16 -31.97
N ALA A 106 5.71 7.73 -33.02
CA ALA A 106 4.44 8.34 -33.42
C ALA A 106 3.37 8.17 -32.34
N ALA A 107 3.23 6.97 -31.75
CA ALA A 107 2.31 6.74 -30.65
C ALA A 107 2.65 7.56 -29.40
N ALA A 108 3.95 7.78 -29.13
CA ALA A 108 4.40 8.66 -28.05
C ALA A 108 3.93 10.10 -28.24
N GLN A 109 3.67 10.57 -29.48
CA GLN A 109 3.14 11.91 -29.76
C GLN A 109 1.65 12.06 -29.46
N VAL A 110 0.90 10.96 -29.39
CA VAL A 110 -0.55 10.98 -29.16
C VAL A 110 -0.80 11.16 -27.67
N VAL A 111 -1.59 12.18 -27.27
CA VAL A 111 -2.01 12.32 -25.87
C VAL A 111 -3.17 11.35 -25.60
N PRO A 112 -3.02 10.40 -24.64
CA PRO A 112 -4.09 9.47 -24.32
C PRO A 112 -5.25 10.22 -23.63
N PRO A 113 -6.49 9.71 -23.73
CA PRO A 113 -7.62 10.30 -23.03
C PRO A 113 -7.40 10.28 -21.53
N ALA A 114 -7.98 11.26 -20.82
CA ALA A 114 -7.96 11.29 -19.37
C ALA A 114 -8.65 10.05 -18.82
N ARG A 115 -7.92 9.29 -18.02
CA ARG A 115 -8.40 8.04 -17.44
C ARG A 115 -9.07 8.31 -16.09
N ARG A 116 -10.16 7.61 -15.79
CA ARG A 116 -10.93 7.76 -14.55
C ARG A 116 -11.20 6.38 -13.97
N ALA A 117 -11.19 6.29 -12.65
CA ALA A 117 -11.63 5.10 -11.96
C ALA A 117 -13.10 4.79 -12.29
N VAL A 118 -13.46 3.51 -12.24
CA VAL A 118 -14.86 3.09 -12.18
C VAL A 118 -15.48 3.71 -10.92
N PRO A 119 -16.66 4.35 -10.98
CA PRO A 119 -17.24 5.00 -9.81
C PRO A 119 -17.67 3.96 -8.76
N THR A 120 -17.37 4.25 -7.50
CA THR A 120 -17.89 3.50 -6.34
C THR A 120 -19.34 3.89 -6.06
N ILE A 121 -20.05 3.15 -5.20
CA ILE A 121 -21.41 3.54 -4.79
C ILE A 121 -21.36 4.86 -4.02
N ALA A 122 -20.31 5.12 -3.24
CA ALA A 122 -20.09 6.42 -2.62
C ALA A 122 -19.95 7.55 -3.65
N ASP A 123 -19.22 7.35 -4.75
CA ASP A 123 -19.10 8.35 -5.82
C ASP A 123 -20.46 8.58 -6.52
N LEU A 124 -21.18 7.50 -6.83
CA LEU A 124 -22.51 7.58 -7.45
C LEU A 124 -23.52 8.29 -6.55
N ALA A 125 -23.54 7.94 -5.26
CA ALA A 125 -24.38 8.60 -4.27
C ALA A 125 -24.03 10.08 -4.13
N ALA A 126 -22.74 10.43 -4.18
CA ALA A 126 -22.29 11.82 -4.09
C ALA A 126 -22.75 12.64 -5.29
N ALA A 127 -22.64 12.08 -6.50
CA ALA A 127 -23.16 12.70 -7.71
C ALA A 127 -24.69 12.89 -7.66
N ALA A 128 -25.42 11.95 -7.04
CA ALA A 128 -26.88 11.99 -6.96
C ALA A 128 -27.41 12.94 -5.88
N SER A 129 -26.72 13.03 -4.73
CA SER A 129 -27.17 13.83 -3.58
C SER A 129 -26.50 15.21 -3.46
N GLY A 130 -25.34 15.42 -4.10
CA GLY A 130 -24.50 16.59 -3.90
C GLY A 130 -23.71 16.58 -2.57
N ILE A 131 -23.76 15.49 -1.81
CA ILE A 131 -23.00 15.31 -0.56
C ILE A 131 -21.71 14.57 -0.87
N ASP A 132 -20.58 15.05 -0.35
CA ASP A 132 -19.29 14.36 -0.47
C ASP A 132 -19.22 13.10 0.42
N TRP A 133 -19.92 12.04 0.00
CA TRP A 133 -19.89 10.75 0.70
C TRP A 133 -18.49 10.12 0.76
N PRO A 134 -17.67 10.13 -0.31
CA PRO A 134 -16.29 9.65 -0.21
C PRO A 134 -15.48 10.39 0.88
N GLY A 135 -15.57 11.72 0.94
CA GLY A 135 -14.91 12.53 1.97
C GLY A 135 -15.42 12.23 3.37
N LEU A 136 -16.74 12.09 3.56
CA LEU A 136 -17.32 11.74 4.85
C LEU A 136 -16.88 10.35 5.32
N ILE A 137 -16.88 9.34 4.44
CA ILE A 137 -16.41 7.99 4.77
C ILE A 137 -14.93 8.04 5.18
N ALA A 138 -14.09 8.72 4.40
CA ALA A 138 -12.66 8.83 4.69
C ALA A 138 -12.41 9.48 6.05
N GLU A 139 -13.16 10.53 6.38
CA GLU A 139 -13.02 11.25 7.64
C GLU A 139 -13.53 10.43 8.83
N ARG A 140 -14.72 9.81 8.75
CA ARG A 140 -15.27 8.93 9.80
C ARG A 140 -14.40 7.69 10.03
N PHE A 141 -13.96 7.06 8.95
CA PHE A 141 -13.08 5.90 9.03
C PHE A 141 -11.74 6.28 9.63
N GLY A 142 -11.14 7.40 9.21
CA GLY A 142 -9.86 7.87 9.71
C GLY A 142 -9.90 8.26 11.19
N ALA A 143 -10.97 8.92 11.64
CA ALA A 143 -11.17 9.26 13.05
C ALA A 143 -11.24 8.01 13.92
N TRP A 144 -12.01 7.00 13.49
CA TRP A 144 -12.08 5.72 14.19
C TRP A 144 -10.73 4.96 14.17
N ALA A 145 -10.10 4.85 13.00
CA ALA A 145 -8.83 4.13 12.84
C ALA A 145 -7.70 4.77 13.67
N GLY A 146 -7.66 6.11 13.75
CA GLY A 146 -6.72 6.83 14.61
C GLY A 146 -6.87 6.48 16.09
N GLY A 147 -8.10 6.33 16.58
CA GLY A 147 -8.36 5.86 17.94
C GLY A 147 -8.08 4.36 18.13
N TYR A 148 -8.40 3.54 17.12
CA TYR A 148 -8.20 2.09 17.17
C TYR A 148 -6.72 1.69 17.20
N PHE A 149 -5.89 2.37 16.41
CA PHE A 149 -4.46 2.14 16.36
C PHE A 149 -3.65 3.01 17.33
N ASP A 150 -4.30 3.71 18.26
CA ASP A 150 -3.60 4.52 19.23
C ASP A 150 -2.73 3.66 20.17
N GLU A 151 -1.43 3.96 20.17
CA GLU A 151 -0.43 3.32 21.03
C GLU A 151 -0.15 4.14 22.30
N GLY A 152 -1.09 4.99 22.73
CA GLY A 152 -1.05 5.71 24.00
C GLY A 152 -0.84 7.22 23.88
N GLN A 153 -1.27 7.84 22.78
CA GLN A 153 -1.32 9.29 22.66
C GLN A 153 -2.61 9.84 23.28
N ALA A 154 -3.72 9.10 23.19
CA ALA A 154 -4.99 9.51 23.77
C ALA A 154 -5.00 9.30 25.29
N LEU A 155 -5.56 10.26 26.03
CA LEU A 155 -5.77 10.12 27.48
C LEU A 155 -6.72 8.95 27.82
N TRP A 156 -7.71 8.73 26.95
CA TRP A 156 -8.62 7.59 27.03
C TRP A 156 -8.38 6.65 25.85
N ALA A 157 -7.81 5.49 26.15
CA ALA A 157 -7.58 4.47 25.15
C ALA A 157 -8.89 3.81 24.71
N ALA A 158 -9.00 3.50 23.41
CA ALA A 158 -10.08 2.67 22.91
C ALA A 158 -10.02 1.26 23.54
N PRO A 159 -11.18 0.61 23.80
CA PRO A 159 -11.21 -0.75 24.31
C PRO A 159 -10.41 -1.71 23.42
N ARG A 160 -9.45 -2.43 24.02
CA ARG A 160 -8.63 -3.44 23.32
C ARG A 160 -9.26 -4.82 23.46
N GLY A 161 -9.12 -5.68 22.43
CA GLY A 161 -9.52 -7.09 22.47
C GLY A 161 -10.59 -7.52 21.47
N TYR A 162 -11.21 -6.59 20.76
CA TYR A 162 -12.09 -6.87 19.63
C TYR A 162 -11.32 -6.81 18.30
N GLY A 163 -11.72 -7.63 17.32
CA GLY A 163 -11.30 -7.44 15.93
C GLY A 163 -11.72 -6.06 15.41
N ALA A 164 -11.03 -5.56 14.39
CA ALA A 164 -11.23 -4.22 13.85
C ALA A 164 -12.70 -3.96 13.46
N TYR A 165 -13.36 -4.93 12.81
CA TYR A 165 -14.77 -4.81 12.45
C TYR A 165 -15.69 -4.65 13.67
N ALA A 166 -15.50 -5.50 14.69
CA ALA A 166 -16.32 -5.47 15.89
C ALA A 166 -16.12 -4.18 16.70
N ALA A 167 -14.87 -3.70 16.78
CA ALA A 167 -14.55 -2.42 17.41
C ALA A 167 -15.18 -1.24 16.66
N TRP A 168 -15.11 -1.24 15.32
CA TRP A 168 -15.78 -0.22 14.50
C TRP A 168 -17.30 -0.25 14.68
N ARG A 169 -17.92 -1.43 14.58
CA ARG A 169 -19.38 -1.61 14.68
C ARG A 169 -19.92 -1.07 16.01
N ALA A 170 -19.20 -1.29 17.12
CA ALA A 170 -19.58 -0.77 18.44
C ALA A 170 -19.62 0.77 18.48
N VAL A 171 -18.71 1.45 17.76
CA VAL A 171 -18.69 2.91 17.65
C VAL A 171 -19.74 3.39 16.66
N ALA A 172 -19.77 2.82 15.45
CA ALA A 172 -20.63 3.26 14.35
C ALA A 172 -22.14 3.07 14.63
N THR A 173 -22.51 2.13 15.50
CA THR A 173 -23.91 1.99 15.98
C THR A 173 -24.39 3.19 16.81
N HIS A 174 -23.47 4.03 17.29
CA HIS A 174 -23.77 5.21 18.10
C HIS A 174 -23.34 6.53 17.43
N ASP A 175 -22.70 6.48 16.25
CA ASP A 175 -22.27 7.65 15.52
C ASP A 175 -23.43 8.22 14.69
N LEU A 176 -23.99 9.34 15.14
CA LEU A 176 -25.10 10.03 14.45
C LEU A 176 -24.62 10.94 13.32
N THR A 177 -23.31 11.12 13.14
CA THR A 177 -22.76 12.00 12.09
C THR A 177 -23.31 11.68 10.70
N PRO A 178 -23.37 10.41 10.25
CA PRO A 178 -23.88 10.08 8.91
C PRO A 178 -25.36 10.41 8.76
N GLU A 179 -26.15 10.21 9.82
CA GLU A 179 -27.58 10.52 9.83
C GLU A 179 -27.83 12.03 9.77
N ILE A 180 -27.04 12.82 10.51
CA ILE A 180 -27.10 14.29 10.49
C ILE A 180 -26.79 14.83 9.08
N ILE A 181 -25.83 14.23 8.38
CA ILE A 181 -25.43 14.63 7.03
C ILE A 181 -26.42 14.18 5.96
N GLY A 182 -27.23 13.14 6.20
CA GLY A 182 -28.35 12.77 5.33
C GLY A 182 -28.49 11.27 5.02
N LEU A 183 -27.65 10.42 5.61
CA LEU A 183 -27.73 8.96 5.51
C LEU A 183 -28.62 8.41 6.62
N SER A 184 -29.89 8.77 6.59
CA SER A 184 -30.86 8.40 7.63
C SER A 184 -30.92 6.89 7.87
N GLY A 185 -30.87 6.47 9.14
CA GLY A 185 -30.91 5.06 9.54
C GLY A 185 -29.57 4.34 9.45
N PHE A 186 -28.45 5.05 9.26
CA PHE A 186 -27.12 4.44 9.22
C PHE A 186 -26.78 3.67 10.51
N ALA A 187 -27.02 4.24 11.69
CA ALA A 187 -26.69 3.58 12.94
C ALA A 187 -27.51 2.28 13.12
N ALA A 188 -28.78 2.32 12.72
CA ALA A 188 -29.65 1.13 12.70
C ALA A 188 -29.17 0.07 11.70
N HIS A 189 -28.72 0.49 10.51
CA HIS A 189 -28.13 -0.41 9.51
C HIS A 189 -26.89 -1.13 10.05
N VAL A 190 -25.98 -0.40 10.70
CA VAL A 190 -24.78 -0.98 11.32
C VAL A 190 -25.13 -1.90 12.50
N SER A 191 -26.12 -1.53 13.31
CA SER A 191 -26.62 -2.37 14.41
C SER A 191 -27.20 -3.70 13.92
N GLN A 192 -27.91 -3.68 12.78
CA GLN A 192 -28.50 -4.87 12.17
C GLN A 192 -27.51 -5.70 11.34
N ALA A 193 -26.34 -5.15 11.02
CA ALA A 193 -25.31 -5.89 10.29
C ALA A 193 -24.80 -7.09 11.12
N PRO A 194 -24.37 -8.19 10.46
CA PRO A 194 -23.83 -9.36 11.14
C PRO A 194 -22.69 -9.02 12.10
N GLU A 195 -22.57 -9.75 13.21
CA GLU A 195 -21.54 -9.47 14.22
C GLU A 195 -20.12 -9.80 13.75
N ARG A 196 -19.98 -10.73 12.81
CA ARG A 196 -18.69 -11.17 12.25
C ARG A 196 -18.42 -10.47 10.91
N ALA A 197 -17.18 -10.04 10.72
CA ALA A 197 -16.74 -9.34 9.50
C ALA A 197 -16.97 -10.15 8.22
N ALA A 198 -16.71 -11.46 8.25
CA ALA A 198 -16.91 -12.34 7.09
C ALA A 198 -18.39 -12.48 6.71
N ASP A 199 -19.29 -12.52 7.70
CA ASP A 199 -20.73 -12.60 7.46
C ASP A 199 -21.26 -11.26 6.93
N ALA A 200 -20.75 -10.14 7.44
CA ALA A 200 -21.07 -8.80 6.93
C ALA A 200 -20.57 -8.59 5.49
N LEU A 201 -19.39 -9.14 5.15
CA LEU A 201 -18.88 -9.15 3.79
C LEU A 201 -19.82 -9.94 2.86
N ALA A 202 -20.22 -11.15 3.26
CA ALA A 202 -21.13 -11.99 2.48
C ALA A 202 -22.49 -11.32 2.25
N ASP A 203 -23.05 -10.72 3.30
CA ASP A 203 -24.32 -9.99 3.25
C ASP A 203 -24.22 -8.76 2.32
N ALA A 204 -23.18 -7.94 2.46
CA ALA A 204 -22.97 -6.76 1.61
C ALA A 204 -22.86 -7.16 0.13
N VAL A 205 -22.07 -8.18 -0.18
CA VAL A 205 -21.89 -8.66 -1.56
C VAL A 205 -23.20 -9.17 -2.17
N GLN A 206 -24.06 -9.81 -1.37
CA GLN A 206 -25.40 -10.21 -1.79
C GLN A 206 -26.31 -9.00 -2.03
N GLN A 207 -26.35 -8.04 -1.10
CA GLN A 207 -27.20 -6.84 -1.21
C GLN A 207 -26.81 -5.97 -2.40
N LEU A 208 -25.51 -5.83 -2.66
CA LEU A 208 -24.98 -5.06 -3.78
C LEU A 208 -25.06 -5.81 -5.13
N GLY A 209 -25.42 -7.10 -5.12
CA GLY A 209 -25.48 -7.92 -6.34
C GLY A 209 -24.11 -8.08 -7.02
N LEU A 210 -23.03 -8.13 -6.23
CA LEU A 210 -21.66 -8.14 -6.72
C LEU A 210 -21.21 -9.59 -7.02
N PRO A 211 -21.03 -9.98 -8.30
CA PRO A 211 -20.58 -11.32 -8.66
C PRO A 211 -19.08 -11.50 -8.43
N ALA A 212 -18.64 -12.75 -8.22
CA ALA A 212 -17.23 -13.07 -8.01
C ALA A 212 -16.28 -12.46 -9.06
N ALA A 213 -16.70 -12.39 -10.33
CA ALA A 213 -15.90 -11.80 -11.40
C ALA A 213 -15.63 -10.29 -11.23
N ALA A 214 -16.53 -9.55 -10.56
CA ALA A 214 -16.37 -8.12 -10.30
C ALA A 214 -15.55 -7.84 -9.02
N SER A 215 -15.54 -8.80 -8.10
CA SER A 215 -15.10 -8.56 -6.73
C SER A 215 -13.61 -8.31 -6.59
N GLU A 216 -12.77 -8.93 -7.42
CA GLU A 216 -11.32 -8.72 -7.35
C GLU A 216 -10.95 -7.24 -7.46
N THR A 217 -11.45 -6.55 -8.49
CA THR A 217 -11.10 -5.14 -8.73
C THR A 217 -11.91 -4.19 -7.85
N TYR A 218 -13.15 -4.53 -7.51
CA TYR A 218 -13.97 -3.70 -6.62
C TYR A 218 -13.47 -3.75 -5.16
N PHE A 219 -13.09 -4.92 -4.63
CA PHE A 219 -12.51 -5.02 -3.28
C PHE A 219 -11.16 -4.31 -3.20
N HIS A 220 -10.34 -4.44 -4.24
CA HIS A 220 -9.08 -3.69 -4.33
C HIS A 220 -9.34 -2.18 -4.33
N GLN A 221 -10.35 -1.70 -5.07
CA GLN A 221 -10.76 -0.30 -5.04
C GLN A 221 -11.22 0.17 -3.66
N MET A 222 -12.03 -0.64 -2.97
CA MET A 222 -12.51 -0.34 -1.62
C MET A 222 -11.34 -0.13 -0.65
N LEU A 223 -10.37 -1.04 -0.68
CA LEU A 223 -9.18 -0.91 0.17
C LEU A 223 -8.27 0.25 -0.25
N MET A 224 -8.09 0.48 -1.55
CA MET A 224 -7.32 1.63 -2.06
C MET A 224 -7.94 2.97 -1.64
N SER A 225 -9.27 3.07 -1.56
CA SER A 225 -9.97 4.29 -1.15
C SER A 225 -9.66 4.72 0.29
N LEU A 226 -9.28 3.77 1.16
CA LEU A 226 -8.90 4.03 2.56
C LEU A 226 -7.43 4.48 2.70
N SER A 227 -6.67 4.50 1.59
CA SER A 227 -5.29 4.99 1.52
C SER A 227 -4.37 4.36 2.59
N GLY A 228 -3.60 5.18 3.33
CA GLY A 228 -2.60 4.72 4.30
C GLY A 228 -3.12 3.78 5.38
N TRP A 229 -4.42 3.82 5.71
CA TRP A 229 -5.02 2.91 6.68
C TRP A 229 -5.01 1.45 6.21
N SER A 230 -5.37 1.20 4.95
CA SER A 230 -5.28 -0.14 4.37
C SER A 230 -3.84 -0.63 4.28
N GLN A 231 -2.90 0.27 3.96
CA GLN A 231 -1.48 -0.07 3.92
C GLN A 231 -0.94 -0.40 5.32
N TYR A 232 -1.42 0.30 6.36
CA TYR A 232 -1.04 0.01 7.74
C TYR A 232 -1.63 -1.32 8.21
N ALA A 233 -2.90 -1.59 7.90
CA ALA A 233 -3.51 -2.90 8.15
C ALA A 233 -2.77 -4.03 7.40
N ARG A 234 -2.31 -3.79 6.17
CA ARG A 234 -1.45 -4.73 5.43
C ARG A 234 -0.11 -4.97 6.12
N TYR A 235 0.47 -3.92 6.72
CA TYR A 235 1.68 -4.04 7.53
C TYR A 235 1.46 -4.95 8.74
N LEU A 236 0.32 -4.87 9.44
CA LEU A 236 0.01 -5.78 10.55
C LEU A 236 -0.06 -7.24 10.08
N LEU A 237 -0.72 -7.50 8.96
CA LEU A 237 -0.72 -8.83 8.33
C LEU A 237 0.70 -9.28 7.98
N TRP A 238 1.52 -8.42 7.39
CA TRP A 238 2.91 -8.74 7.07
C TRP A 238 3.71 -9.14 8.31
N GLN A 239 3.60 -8.37 9.40
CA GLN A 239 4.30 -8.67 10.65
C GLN A 239 3.83 -9.99 11.27
N ALA A 240 2.53 -10.29 11.21
CA ALA A 240 2.01 -11.58 11.67
C ALA A 240 2.57 -12.75 10.83
N GLU A 241 2.64 -12.58 9.51
CA GLU A 241 3.16 -13.60 8.57
C GLU A 241 4.62 -13.94 8.85
N LEU A 242 5.45 -12.95 9.21
CA LEU A 242 6.87 -13.16 9.57
C LEU A 242 7.08 -14.13 10.74
N VAL A 243 6.07 -14.31 11.59
CA VAL A 243 6.12 -15.23 12.74
C VAL A 243 5.12 -16.39 12.61
N GLY A 244 4.66 -16.68 11.38
CA GLY A 244 3.74 -17.79 11.09
C GLY A 244 2.32 -17.60 11.63
N LYS A 245 1.93 -16.35 11.90
CA LYS A 245 0.57 -15.96 12.32
C LYS A 245 -0.15 -15.25 11.17
N SER A 246 -1.38 -14.83 11.42
CA SER A 246 -2.19 -14.02 10.51
C SER A 246 -2.85 -12.88 11.28
N ASP A 247 -3.15 -11.79 10.58
CA ASP A 247 -3.91 -10.66 11.09
C ASP A 247 -5.07 -10.35 10.13
N ALA A 248 -6.27 -10.14 10.67
CA ALA A 248 -7.50 -9.97 9.88
C ALA A 248 -7.91 -8.50 9.69
N THR A 249 -7.13 -7.54 10.18
CA THR A 249 -7.51 -6.11 10.21
C THR A 249 -7.84 -5.57 8.82
N ILE A 250 -7.07 -5.95 7.79
CA ILE A 250 -7.29 -5.46 6.42
C ILE A 250 -8.56 -6.05 5.79
N THR A 251 -8.90 -7.30 6.07
CA THR A 251 -10.16 -7.90 5.60
C THR A 251 -11.36 -7.35 6.38
N ASP A 252 -11.18 -7.04 7.67
CA ASP A 252 -12.17 -6.32 8.46
C ASP A 252 -12.44 -4.92 7.88
N PHE A 253 -11.40 -4.23 7.42
CA PHE A 253 -11.53 -2.91 6.77
C PHE A 253 -12.34 -2.98 5.48
N LEU A 254 -12.15 -4.04 4.69
CA LEU A 254 -12.98 -4.29 3.51
C LEU A 254 -14.46 -4.45 3.91
N SER A 255 -14.75 -5.28 4.92
CA SER A 255 -16.13 -5.46 5.42
C SER A 255 -16.75 -4.14 5.90
N ILE A 256 -16.00 -3.34 6.68
CA ILE A 256 -16.45 -2.01 7.12
C ILE A 256 -16.80 -1.14 5.91
N ARG A 257 -15.90 -1.06 4.93
CA ARG A 257 -16.09 -0.21 3.74
C ARG A 257 -17.30 -0.65 2.92
N LEU A 258 -17.60 -1.94 2.85
CA LEU A 258 -18.77 -2.48 2.13
C LEU A 258 -20.09 -2.30 2.90
N VAL A 259 -20.07 -2.24 4.23
CA VAL A 259 -21.26 -1.82 5.01
C VAL A 259 -21.63 -0.37 4.66
N TRP A 260 -20.64 0.52 4.51
CA TRP A 260 -20.89 1.88 4.02
C TRP A 260 -21.49 1.91 2.61
N GLU A 261 -20.93 1.14 1.67
CA GLU A 261 -21.47 1.03 0.30
C GLU A 261 -22.93 0.54 0.33
N THR A 262 -23.23 -0.44 1.18
CA THR A 262 -24.58 -1.02 1.30
C THR A 262 -25.58 -0.01 1.87
N ALA A 263 -25.20 0.75 2.90
CA ALA A 263 -26.04 1.81 3.45
C ALA A 263 -26.37 2.89 2.40
N LEU A 264 -25.36 3.32 1.64
CA LEU A 264 -25.53 4.31 0.57
C LEU A 264 -26.36 3.77 -0.59
N TYR A 265 -26.13 2.51 -0.99
CA TYR A 265 -26.94 1.86 -2.02
C TYR A 265 -28.39 1.79 -1.59
N ASN A 266 -28.69 1.34 -0.37
CA ASN A 266 -30.05 1.24 0.14
C ASN A 266 -30.77 2.60 0.18
N ARG A 267 -30.03 3.68 0.44
CA ARG A 267 -30.56 5.05 0.45
C ARG A 267 -30.84 5.60 -0.95
N TYR A 268 -29.93 5.34 -1.90
CA TYR A 268 -29.92 6.00 -3.20
C TYR A 268 -30.23 5.09 -4.40
N ALA A 269 -30.55 3.81 -4.17
CA ALA A 269 -30.74 2.80 -5.22
C ALA A 269 -31.63 3.27 -6.37
N ALA A 270 -32.73 3.96 -6.08
CA ALA A 270 -33.65 4.46 -7.10
C ALA A 270 -32.99 5.44 -8.10
N GLN A 271 -31.91 6.11 -7.71
CA GLN A 271 -31.18 7.08 -8.52
C GLN A 271 -29.91 6.49 -9.14
N ILE A 272 -29.27 5.51 -8.47
CA ILE A 272 -27.93 5.04 -8.85
C ILE A 272 -27.86 3.58 -9.33
N ALA A 273 -28.95 2.80 -9.24
CA ALA A 273 -28.92 1.37 -9.56
C ALA A 273 -28.45 1.06 -10.99
N ASP A 274 -28.82 1.89 -11.97
CA ASP A 274 -28.38 1.70 -13.36
C ASP A 274 -26.88 1.93 -13.52
N ALA A 275 -26.39 3.06 -13.02
CA ALA A 275 -24.96 3.37 -13.02
C ALA A 275 -24.14 2.36 -12.21
N TRP A 276 -24.70 1.83 -11.11
CA TRP A 276 -24.06 0.76 -10.34
C TRP A 276 -23.97 -0.54 -11.14
N ARG A 277 -25.02 -0.93 -11.87
CA ARG A 277 -24.96 -2.11 -12.77
C ARG A 277 -23.93 -1.95 -13.87
N ASP A 278 -23.76 -0.74 -14.41
CA ASP A 278 -22.71 -0.44 -15.37
C ASP A 278 -21.32 -0.57 -14.74
N ALA A 279 -21.11 -0.04 -13.53
CA ALA A 279 -19.87 -0.19 -12.78
C ALA A 279 -19.52 -1.66 -12.51
N VAL A 280 -20.50 -2.46 -12.05
CA VAL A 280 -20.34 -3.92 -11.84
C VAL A 280 -19.96 -4.62 -13.14
N THR A 281 -20.54 -4.23 -14.27
CA THR A 281 -20.21 -4.79 -15.59
C THR A 281 -18.75 -4.53 -15.96
N VAL A 282 -18.24 -3.31 -15.72
CA VAL A 282 -16.83 -2.97 -15.97
C VAL A 282 -15.90 -3.75 -15.04
N HIS A 283 -16.24 -3.88 -13.76
CA HIS A 283 -15.46 -4.68 -12.82
C HIS A 283 -15.43 -6.17 -13.20
N ALA A 284 -16.56 -6.72 -13.66
CA ALA A 284 -16.68 -8.12 -14.07
C ALA A 284 -15.98 -8.43 -15.41
N ALA A 285 -15.73 -7.43 -16.24
CA ALA A 285 -15.03 -7.61 -17.50
C ALA A 285 -13.57 -8.02 -17.26
N PRO A 286 -13.03 -9.01 -18.02
CA PRO A 286 -11.64 -9.40 -17.90
C PRO A 286 -10.69 -8.21 -17.96
N LEU A 287 -9.71 -8.18 -17.05
CA LEU A 287 -8.70 -7.14 -17.05
C LEU A 287 -7.74 -7.37 -18.22
N ALA A 288 -7.59 -6.36 -19.08
CA ALA A 288 -6.68 -6.42 -20.21
C ALA A 288 -6.10 -5.04 -20.51
N PRO A 289 -4.78 -4.92 -20.74
CA PRO A 289 -4.17 -3.67 -21.15
C PRO A 289 -4.65 -3.25 -22.54
N ASP A 290 -4.86 -1.96 -22.72
CA ASP A 290 -5.10 -1.38 -24.03
C ASP A 290 -3.82 -0.95 -24.76
N ALA A 291 -3.95 -0.40 -25.96
CA ALA A 291 -2.80 0.04 -26.75
C ALA A 291 -2.00 1.15 -26.03
N ASP A 292 -2.65 2.02 -25.27
CA ASP A 292 -1.96 3.08 -24.54
C ASP A 292 -1.15 2.53 -23.37
N HIS A 293 -1.70 1.57 -22.63
CA HIS A 293 -0.98 0.86 -21.56
C HIS A 293 0.28 0.18 -22.09
N VAL A 294 0.17 -0.49 -23.24
CA VAL A 294 1.32 -1.17 -23.88
C VAL A 294 2.35 -0.15 -24.34
N VAL A 295 1.95 0.92 -25.04
CA VAL A 295 2.87 1.97 -25.48
C VAL A 295 3.60 2.61 -24.30
N ASN A 296 2.87 2.97 -23.23
CA ASN A 296 3.46 3.62 -22.06
C ASN A 296 4.44 2.69 -21.33
N ALA A 297 4.13 1.40 -21.21
CA ALA A 297 5.04 0.43 -20.62
C ALA A 297 6.33 0.27 -21.43
N ILE A 298 6.25 0.27 -22.77
CA ILE A 298 7.42 0.22 -23.66
C ILE A 298 8.27 1.49 -23.52
N LEU A 299 7.64 2.67 -23.44
CA LEU A 299 8.34 3.93 -23.24
C LEU A 299 9.04 3.99 -21.87
N GLN A 300 8.41 3.46 -20.82
CA GLN A 300 9.03 3.34 -19.51
C GLN A 300 10.24 2.41 -19.54
N GLU A 301 10.12 1.23 -20.15
CA GLU A 301 11.25 0.29 -20.32
C GLU A 301 12.40 0.93 -21.10
N ALA A 302 12.12 1.70 -22.16
CA ALA A 302 13.15 2.43 -22.90
C ALA A 302 13.83 3.50 -22.04
N ALA A 303 13.08 4.18 -21.16
CA ALA A 303 13.64 5.14 -20.20
C ALA A 303 14.55 4.46 -19.16
N ASP A 304 14.14 3.29 -18.66
CA ASP A 304 14.92 2.51 -17.71
C ASP A 304 16.21 1.99 -18.35
N ARG A 305 16.17 1.53 -19.60
CA ARG A 305 17.36 1.17 -20.39
C ARG A 305 18.30 2.34 -20.61
N ALA A 306 17.77 3.51 -20.96
CA ALA A 306 18.57 4.71 -21.12
C ALA A 306 19.28 5.09 -19.81
N ALA A 307 18.59 4.98 -18.67
CA ALA A 307 19.18 5.20 -17.36
C ALA A 307 20.26 4.16 -17.02
N GLN A 308 20.02 2.88 -17.29
CA GLN A 308 20.99 1.79 -17.11
C GLN A 308 22.23 2.00 -17.98
N ARG A 309 22.07 2.40 -19.25
CA ARG A 309 23.18 2.73 -20.15
C ARG A 309 24.02 3.89 -19.59
N GLY A 310 23.38 4.96 -19.14
CA GLY A 310 24.08 6.09 -18.52
C GLY A 310 24.84 5.67 -17.25
N LEU A 311 24.22 4.87 -16.39
CA LEU A 311 24.87 4.33 -15.20
C LEU A 311 26.05 3.43 -15.54
N ALA A 312 25.91 2.54 -16.52
CA ALA A 312 26.97 1.65 -16.97
C ALA A 312 28.19 2.44 -17.48
N GLN A 313 27.96 3.54 -18.20
CA GLN A 313 29.04 4.44 -18.64
C GLN A 313 29.77 5.05 -17.44
N ILE A 314 29.05 5.57 -16.44
CA ILE A 314 29.65 6.14 -15.22
C ILE A 314 30.48 5.10 -14.47
N LEU A 315 29.93 3.89 -14.31
CA LEU A 315 30.61 2.79 -13.61
C LEU A 315 31.85 2.31 -14.39
N SER A 316 31.80 2.30 -15.72
CA SER A 316 32.95 1.94 -16.57
C SER A 316 34.05 3.01 -16.60
N ALA A 317 33.69 4.27 -16.39
CA ALA A 317 34.63 5.40 -16.38
C ALA A 317 35.30 5.63 -15.02
N SER A 318 34.85 4.95 -13.97
CA SER A 318 35.41 5.11 -12.63
C SER A 318 36.80 4.47 -12.56
N GLU A 319 37.84 5.30 -12.47
CA GLU A 319 39.18 4.84 -12.13
C GLU A 319 39.18 4.25 -10.72
N THR A 320 39.48 2.96 -10.60
CA THR A 320 39.77 2.35 -9.31
C THR A 320 41.03 2.97 -8.76
N ASN A 321 40.89 3.82 -7.74
CA ASN A 321 42.00 4.25 -6.90
C ASN A 321 42.43 3.05 -6.05
N VAL A 322 43.20 2.15 -6.65
CA VAL A 322 43.73 0.96 -5.97
C VAL A 322 44.86 1.45 -5.06
N LEU A 323 44.63 1.41 -3.75
CA LEU A 323 45.70 1.62 -2.79
C LEU A 323 46.75 0.53 -2.99
N THR A 324 47.97 0.94 -3.35
CA THR A 324 49.11 0.04 -3.57
C THR A 324 49.77 -0.39 -2.26
N ALA A 325 49.41 0.25 -1.14
CA ALA A 325 49.93 0.01 0.20
C ALA A 325 48.80 -0.19 1.22
N ARG A 326 49.13 -0.79 2.37
CA ARG A 326 48.17 -1.02 3.46
C ARG A 326 47.59 0.33 3.94
N PRO A 327 46.25 0.48 4.04
CA PRO A 327 45.64 1.72 4.52
C PRO A 327 45.98 1.98 5.99
N ALA A 328 46.09 3.27 6.36
CA ALA A 328 46.30 3.68 7.75
C ALA A 328 45.04 3.43 8.61
N LEU A 329 43.86 3.48 7.98
CA LEU A 329 42.57 3.15 8.58
C LEU A 329 41.69 2.53 7.50
N GLN A 330 41.03 1.43 7.83
CA GLN A 330 39.96 0.85 7.02
C GLN A 330 38.69 0.79 7.87
N ALA A 331 37.62 1.44 7.40
CA ALA A 331 36.37 1.54 8.14
C ALA A 331 35.19 1.09 7.26
N ALA A 332 34.32 0.23 7.81
CA ALA A 332 33.11 -0.22 7.13
C ALA A 332 31.90 0.64 7.56
N PHE A 333 31.15 1.13 6.58
CA PHE A 333 29.94 1.93 6.76
C PHE A 333 28.74 1.24 6.10
N CYS A 334 27.54 1.69 6.45
CA CYS A 334 26.34 1.28 5.71
C CYS A 334 26.49 1.66 4.22
N ILE A 335 25.96 0.83 3.31
CA ILE A 335 25.89 1.13 1.88
C ILE A 335 24.83 2.20 1.55
N ASP A 336 24.01 2.57 2.55
CA ASP A 336 23.03 3.66 2.44
C ASP A 336 23.71 5.00 2.08
N VAL A 337 23.12 5.73 1.13
CA VAL A 337 23.66 7.00 0.60
C VAL A 337 23.85 8.06 1.68
N ARG A 338 23.14 7.97 2.81
CA ARG A 338 23.33 8.89 3.96
C ARG A 338 24.69 8.73 4.61
N SER A 339 25.32 7.56 4.52
CA SER A 339 26.70 7.35 5.01
C SER A 339 27.75 7.88 4.03
N GLU A 340 27.40 8.17 2.77
CA GLU A 340 28.37 8.54 1.73
C GLU A 340 29.11 9.84 2.04
N VAL A 341 28.42 10.85 2.59
CA VAL A 341 29.05 12.13 2.97
C VAL A 341 30.12 11.92 4.05
N TYR A 342 29.85 11.08 5.05
CA TYR A 342 30.83 10.73 6.09
C TYR A 342 32.03 9.98 5.51
N ARG A 343 31.76 9.03 4.60
CA ARG A 343 32.81 8.25 3.95
C ARG A 343 33.76 9.13 3.15
N ARG A 344 33.23 10.01 2.31
CA ARG A 344 34.04 10.93 1.50
C ARG A 344 34.78 11.97 2.33
N ALA A 345 34.18 12.45 3.42
CA ALA A 345 34.87 13.34 4.35
C ALA A 345 36.07 12.64 5.02
N LEU A 346 35.93 11.38 5.43
CA LEU A 346 37.04 10.61 6.02
C LEU A 346 38.16 10.34 5.03
N GLU A 347 37.82 9.93 3.80
CA GLU A 347 38.81 9.67 2.75
C GLU A 347 39.54 10.95 2.30
N ALA A 348 38.87 12.10 2.32
CA ALA A 348 39.46 13.39 1.97
C ALA A 348 40.50 13.88 2.99
N VAL A 349 40.41 13.46 4.26
CA VAL A 349 41.36 13.86 5.30
C VAL A 349 42.74 13.24 5.09
N ASN A 350 42.80 12.01 4.57
CA ASN A 350 44.07 11.34 4.30
C ASN A 350 43.88 10.28 3.19
N PRO A 351 44.68 10.32 2.11
CA PRO A 351 44.57 9.40 0.98
C PRO A 351 44.82 7.93 1.34
N THR A 352 45.36 7.63 2.52
CA THR A 352 45.56 6.27 3.02
C THR A 352 44.38 5.74 3.87
N ILE A 353 43.34 6.54 4.10
CA ILE A 353 42.09 6.10 4.73
C ILE A 353 41.21 5.47 3.65
N GLN A 354 40.65 4.30 3.95
CA GLN A 354 39.75 3.60 3.04
C GLN A 354 38.41 3.32 3.72
N THR A 355 37.30 3.58 3.03
CA THR A 355 35.97 3.19 3.49
C THR A 355 35.36 2.07 2.65
N LEU A 356 34.71 1.13 3.32
CA LEU A 356 33.98 0.01 2.70
C LEU A 356 32.48 0.20 2.91
N GLY A 357 31.68 -0.28 1.97
CA GLY A 357 30.22 -0.36 2.11
C GLY A 357 29.79 -1.76 2.54
N PHE A 358 28.91 -1.85 3.52
CA PHE A 358 28.28 -3.08 3.98
C PHE A 358 26.80 -2.81 4.30
N ALA A 359 25.93 -3.82 4.29
CA ALA A 359 24.54 -3.64 4.69
C ALA A 359 24.45 -3.25 6.18
N GLY A 360 23.81 -2.12 6.52
CA GLY A 360 23.99 -1.40 7.80
C GLY A 360 23.66 -2.12 9.12
N PHE A 361 23.16 -3.35 9.09
CA PHE A 361 22.96 -4.17 10.29
C PHE A 361 24.14 -5.13 10.56
N PHE A 362 25.16 -5.15 9.69
CA PHE A 362 26.39 -5.93 9.87
C PHE A 362 26.17 -7.43 10.12
N GLY A 363 25.06 -7.98 9.61
CA GLY A 363 24.67 -9.38 9.83
C GLY A 363 24.06 -9.66 11.22
N LEU A 364 23.91 -8.65 12.08
CA LEU A 364 23.40 -8.78 13.43
C LEU A 364 21.95 -8.30 13.50
N THR A 365 21.00 -9.22 13.54
CA THR A 365 19.58 -8.90 13.71
C THR A 365 19.25 -8.70 15.19
N ALA A 366 19.69 -7.59 15.77
CA ALA A 366 19.60 -7.35 17.21
C ALA A 366 18.30 -6.63 17.63
N SER A 367 17.63 -7.13 18.66
CA SER A 367 16.65 -6.37 19.46
C SER A 367 17.35 -5.83 20.71
N HIS A 368 17.14 -4.55 21.03
CA HIS A 368 17.76 -3.91 22.18
C HIS A 368 16.71 -3.34 23.16
N ARG A 369 16.80 -3.71 24.43
CA ARG A 369 16.00 -3.09 25.50
C ARG A 369 16.87 -2.16 26.34
N ARG A 370 16.56 -0.86 26.29
CA ARG A 370 17.24 0.17 27.08
C ARG A 370 16.91 0.03 28.58
N PHE A 371 17.77 0.61 29.42
CA PHE A 371 17.52 0.71 30.85
C PHE A 371 16.26 1.54 31.12
N ALA A 372 15.48 1.13 32.12
CA ALA A 372 14.19 1.74 32.50
C ALA A 372 13.16 1.78 31.36
N SER A 373 13.26 0.87 30.39
CA SER A 373 12.35 0.75 29.25
C SER A 373 11.75 -0.65 29.16
N ASP A 374 10.46 -0.72 28.83
CA ASP A 374 9.76 -1.93 28.40
C ASP A 374 9.67 -2.07 26.88
N VAL A 375 10.15 -1.07 26.14
CA VAL A 375 10.18 -1.09 24.67
C VAL A 375 11.43 -1.80 24.19
N HIS A 376 11.24 -2.77 23.30
CA HIS A 376 12.30 -3.42 22.54
C HIS A 376 12.52 -2.70 21.22
N GLU A 377 13.72 -2.16 21.02
CA GLU A 377 14.12 -1.48 19.80
C GLU A 377 14.70 -2.49 18.81
N LEU A 378 14.03 -2.65 17.67
CA LEU A 378 14.55 -3.47 16.57
C LEU A 378 15.68 -2.71 15.87
N ARG A 379 16.92 -3.17 16.05
CA ARG A 379 18.15 -2.67 15.41
C ARG A 379 18.50 -3.57 14.22
N LEU A 380 17.53 -3.78 13.33
CA LEU A 380 17.62 -4.69 12.19
C LEU A 380 16.72 -4.23 11.03
N PRO A 381 16.92 -4.75 9.80
CA PRO A 381 15.99 -4.49 8.70
C PRO A 381 14.57 -4.92 9.07
N VAL A 382 13.58 -4.08 8.77
CA VAL A 382 12.17 -4.29 9.18
C VAL A 382 11.50 -5.54 8.57
N LEU A 383 12.16 -6.15 7.59
CA LEU A 383 11.71 -7.39 6.93
C LEU A 383 12.21 -8.66 7.63
N LEU A 384 13.05 -8.54 8.66
CA LEU A 384 13.66 -9.66 9.36
C LEU A 384 13.15 -9.75 10.80
N ASN A 385 13.25 -10.94 11.37
CA ASN A 385 13.04 -11.16 12.80
C ASN A 385 14.37 -11.00 13.56
N PRO A 386 14.34 -10.55 14.83
CA PRO A 386 15.53 -10.48 15.66
C PRO A 386 16.08 -11.90 15.94
N GLY A 387 17.37 -12.10 15.70
CA GLY A 387 18.10 -13.32 16.07
C GLY A 387 18.97 -13.15 17.31
N LEU A 388 19.16 -11.90 17.77
CA LEU A 388 19.95 -11.57 18.97
C LEU A 388 19.17 -10.58 19.84
N THR A 389 19.36 -10.67 21.15
CA THR A 389 18.79 -9.73 22.12
C THR A 389 19.88 -9.13 22.99
N THR A 390 19.81 -7.82 23.20
CA THR A 390 20.71 -7.09 24.10
C THR A 390 19.89 -6.26 25.08
N THR A 391 20.41 -6.06 26.28
CA THR A 391 19.76 -5.23 27.32
C THR A 391 20.78 -4.32 27.98
N SER A 392 20.39 -3.12 28.37
CA SER A 392 21.23 -2.29 29.26
C SER A 392 21.11 -2.80 30.70
N GLY A 393 22.23 -3.23 31.28
CA GLY A 393 22.28 -3.78 32.64
C GLY A 393 22.10 -5.29 32.70
N GLY A 394 22.44 -5.86 33.86
CA GLY A 394 22.35 -7.29 34.16
C GLY A 394 21.32 -7.62 35.24
N PRO A 395 21.28 -8.88 35.73
CA PRO A 395 20.36 -9.30 36.79
C PRO A 395 20.44 -8.43 38.07
N ALA A 396 21.63 -7.91 38.39
CA ALA A 396 21.84 -7.02 39.54
C ALA A 396 21.11 -5.66 39.40
N ASP A 397 20.86 -5.21 38.17
CA ASP A 397 20.23 -3.91 37.89
C ASP A 397 18.70 -3.99 37.79
N ALA A 398 18.11 -5.19 37.85
CA ALA A 398 16.69 -5.42 37.58
C ALA A 398 15.76 -4.61 38.50
N ALA A 399 16.08 -4.53 39.80
CA ALA A 399 15.30 -3.73 40.75
C ALA A 399 15.39 -2.22 40.47
N ASN A 400 16.57 -1.74 40.08
CA ASN A 400 16.80 -0.33 39.75
C ASN A 400 16.13 0.04 38.42
N ASP A 401 16.18 -0.84 37.42
CA ASP A 401 15.50 -0.71 36.14
C ASP A 401 13.98 -0.58 36.34
N GLN A 402 13.39 -1.49 37.11
CA GLN A 402 11.96 -1.48 37.41
C GLN A 402 11.54 -0.21 38.17
N SER A 403 12.28 0.16 39.22
CA SER A 403 12.01 1.35 40.02
C SER A 403 12.08 2.63 39.18
N SER A 404 13.10 2.76 38.33
CA SER A 404 13.27 3.91 37.44
C SER A 404 12.16 4.01 36.40
N ARG A 405 11.77 2.88 35.81
CA ARG A 405 10.66 2.81 34.85
C ARG A 405 9.34 3.23 35.49
N TYR A 406 9.05 2.78 36.70
CA TYR A 406 7.83 3.15 37.42
C TYR A 406 7.79 4.64 37.76
N LYS A 407 8.91 5.20 38.22
CA LYS A 407 9.03 6.65 38.45
C LYS A 407 8.79 7.46 37.17
N ALA A 408 9.42 7.07 36.06
CA ALA A 408 9.25 7.77 34.78
C ALA A 408 7.79 7.73 34.26
N ARG A 409 7.08 6.60 34.46
CA ARG A 409 5.65 6.50 34.12
C ARG A 409 4.77 7.35 35.03
N ALA A 410 5.06 7.36 36.33
CA ALA A 410 4.32 8.19 37.28
C ALA A 410 4.40 9.67 36.89
N THR A 411 5.59 10.21 36.62
CA THR A 411 5.73 11.61 36.17
C THR A 411 4.89 11.89 34.91
N ARG A 412 4.93 10.99 33.92
CA ARG A 412 4.16 11.16 32.68
C ARG A 412 2.64 11.13 32.88
N ALA A 413 2.15 10.37 33.85
CA ALA A 413 0.72 10.26 34.15
C ALA A 413 0.18 11.49 34.91
N TRP A 414 1.05 12.23 35.62
CA TRP A 414 0.66 13.35 36.47
C TRP A 414 1.01 14.73 35.90
N GLY A 415 1.72 14.79 34.76
CA GLY A 415 2.17 16.04 34.12
C GLY A 415 3.52 16.49 34.63
#